data_AF-A0A7K7V2Z8-F1
#
_entry.id   AF-A0A7K7V2Z8-F1
#
_cell.length_a   1.000
_cell.length_b   1.000
_cell.length_c   1.000
_cell.angle_alpha   90.00
_cell.angle_beta   90.00
_cell.angle_gamma   90.00
#
_symmetry.space_group_name_H-M   'P 1'
#
loop_
_entity.id
_entity.type
_entity.pdbx_description
1 polymer ?
#
loop_
_entity_poly.entity_id
_entity_poly.type
_entity_poly.pdbx_seq_one_letter_code
_entity_poly.pdbx_strand_id
1 'polypeptide(L)'
;GWSMDCLQEWGSFIRLAVPSMLMMCIEWWTFEIGSFLAGLLSVAELGAQSVIYELSCAAYMVPLGFSVATSVRVGNALGSGDAAQAKTSCITALLCSGMFAVVVATLLGVLKDTVGFIFTSDKEIVALVSKVMMIFAPFHLFDAVA
;
A
#
# COMPACT_ATOMS: atom_id res chain seq x y z
N GLY A 1 -29.92 -27.72 1.22
CA GLY A 1 -30.45 -27.30 2.53
C GLY A 1 -29.39 -26.45 3.19
N TRP A 2 -29.77 -25.32 3.78
CA TRP A 2 -28.84 -24.45 4.49
C TRP A 2 -28.29 -25.21 5.70
N SER A 3 -27.04 -25.69 5.63
CA SER A 3 -26.35 -26.26 6.78
C SER A 3 -25.52 -25.18 7.46
N MET A 4 -25.40 -25.25 8.79
CA MET A 4 -24.52 -24.38 9.57
C MET A 4 -23.05 -24.82 9.49
N ASP A 5 -22.70 -25.78 8.63
CA ASP A 5 -21.33 -26.25 8.47
C ASP A 5 -20.39 -25.13 7.97
N CYS A 6 -20.94 -24.11 7.28
CA CYS A 6 -20.20 -22.91 6.88
C CYS A 6 -19.78 -22.01 8.06
N LEU A 7 -20.37 -22.21 9.25
CA LEU A 7 -20.01 -21.49 10.48
C LEU A 7 -19.00 -22.27 11.33
N GLN A 8 -18.69 -23.53 10.97
CA GLN A 8 -17.59 -24.25 11.58
C GLN A 8 -16.27 -23.56 11.20
N GLU A 9 -15.27 -23.58 12.09
CA GLU A 9 -13.97 -22.91 11.93
C GLU A 9 -13.94 -21.36 11.97
N TRP A 10 -15.06 -20.67 12.20
CA TRP A 10 -15.08 -19.20 12.33
C TRP A 10 -14.10 -18.66 13.39
N GLY A 11 -13.88 -19.40 14.48
CA GLY A 11 -12.89 -19.03 15.49
C GLY A 11 -11.46 -18.95 14.93
N SER A 12 -11.06 -19.91 14.10
CA SER A 12 -9.76 -19.92 13.42
C SER A 12 -9.65 -18.78 12.41
N PHE A 13 -10.72 -18.53 11.63
CA PHE A 13 -10.77 -17.41 10.69
C PHE A 13 -10.67 -16.05 11.38
N ILE A 14 -11.46 -15.80 12.43
CA ILE A 14 -11.46 -14.54 13.19
C ILE A 14 -10.10 -14.30 13.85
N ARG A 15 -9.44 -15.35 14.36
CA ARG A 15 -8.10 -15.27 14.95
C ARG A 15 -7.03 -14.79 13.96
N LEU A 16 -7.21 -15.01 12.66
CA LEU A 16 -6.34 -14.49 11.60
C LEU A 16 -6.82 -13.13 11.09
N ALA A 17 -8.12 -13.00 10.85
CA ALA A 17 -8.71 -11.80 10.25
C ALA A 17 -8.59 -10.56 11.13
N VAL A 18 -8.78 -10.68 12.46
CA VAL A 18 -8.71 -9.53 13.37
C VAL A 18 -7.30 -8.92 13.43
N PRO A 19 -6.22 -9.69 13.66
CA PRO A 19 -4.86 -9.16 13.57
C PRO A 19 -4.54 -8.54 12.20
N SER A 20 -4.93 -9.19 11.09
CA SER A 20 -4.71 -8.65 9.75
C SER A 20 -5.46 -7.33 9.51
N MET A 21 -6.71 -7.23 9.96
CA MET A 21 -7.50 -6.00 9.90
C MET A 21 -6.83 -4.89 10.71
N LEU A 22 -6.42 -5.18 11.95
CA LEU A 22 -5.76 -4.19 12.81
C LEU A 22 -4.44 -3.71 12.21
N MET A 23 -3.65 -4.61 11.61
CA MET A 23 -2.42 -4.24 10.93
C MET A 23 -2.66 -3.20 9.83
N MET A 24 -3.66 -3.45 8.97
CA MET A 24 -4.05 -2.52 7.90
C MET A 24 -4.63 -1.21 8.45
N CYS A 25 -5.46 -1.26 9.49
CA CYS A 25 -6.01 -0.05 10.11
C CYS A 25 -4.93 0.82 10.74
N ILE A 26 -3.94 0.22 11.43
CA ILE A 26 -2.84 0.95 12.06
C ILE A 26 -1.99 1.66 11.00
N GLU A 27 -1.73 1.00 9.88
CA GLU A 27 -1.02 1.60 8.74
C GLU A 27 -1.75 2.85 8.23
N TRP A 28 -3.05 2.73 7.93
CA TRP A 28 -3.85 3.85 7.43
C TRP A 28 -4.00 4.97 8.47
N TRP A 29 -4.25 4.63 9.73
CA TRP A 29 -4.35 5.62 10.80
C TRP A 29 -3.03 6.36 11.03
N THR A 30 -1.88 5.75 10.72
CA THR A 30 -0.60 6.46 10.80
C THR A 30 -0.54 7.62 9.81
N PHE A 31 -1.07 7.45 8.58
CA PHE A 31 -1.19 8.55 7.62
C PHE A 31 -2.16 9.64 8.08
N GLU A 32 -3.28 9.26 8.68
CA GLU A 32 -4.28 10.20 9.22
C GLU A 32 -3.73 11.01 10.40
N ILE A 33 -3.04 10.35 11.33
CA ILE A 33 -2.35 11.01 12.45
C ILE A 33 -1.28 11.95 11.91
N GLY A 34 -0.50 11.52 10.90
CA GLY A 34 0.49 12.37 10.24
C GLY A 34 -0.13 13.63 9.63
N SER A 35 -1.29 13.48 8.97
CA SER A 35 -2.06 14.59 8.41
C SER A 35 -2.59 15.54 9.48
N PHE A 36 -3.11 15.00 10.58
CA PHE A 36 -3.54 15.79 11.72
C PHE A 36 -2.39 16.60 12.33
N LEU A 37 -1.22 15.97 12.54
CA LEU A 37 -0.03 16.63 13.06
C LEU A 37 0.52 17.69 12.11
N ALA A 38 0.57 17.42 10.80
CA ALA A 38 0.98 18.39 9.80
C ALA A 38 0.06 19.62 9.79
N GLY A 39 -1.25 19.42 9.98
CA GLY A 39 -2.23 20.50 10.12
C GLY A 39 -2.03 21.39 11.35
N LEU A 40 -1.39 20.88 12.41
CA LEU A 40 -1.04 21.69 13.59
C LEU A 40 0.21 22.56 13.37
N LEU A 41 1.09 22.19 12.43
CA LEU A 41 2.31 22.94 12.15
C LEU A 41 2.02 24.15 11.28
N SER A 42 1.40 23.93 10.12
CA SER A 42 1.30 24.94 9.07
C SER A 42 0.46 24.43 7.89
N VAL A 43 -0.11 25.38 7.13
CA VAL A 43 -0.86 25.09 5.89
C VAL A 43 0.03 24.47 4.82
N ALA A 44 1.31 24.87 4.74
CA ALA A 44 2.24 24.35 3.73
C ALA A 44 2.59 22.87 4.00
N GLU A 45 2.81 22.51 5.27
CA GLU A 45 3.10 21.16 5.73
C GLU A 45 1.91 20.23 5.52
N LEU A 46 0.70 20.69 5.84
CA LEU A 46 -0.53 19.95 5.54
C LEU A 46 -0.74 19.75 4.04
N GLY A 47 -0.47 20.78 3.24
CA GLY A 47 -0.52 20.70 1.78
C GLY A 47 0.48 19.68 1.23
N ALA A 48 1.71 19.70 1.72
CA ALA A 48 2.74 18.74 1.32
C ALA A 48 2.35 17.30 1.69
N GLN A 49 1.87 17.09 2.92
CA GLN A 49 1.38 15.80 3.40
C GLN A 49 0.23 15.27 2.55
N SER A 50 -0.71 16.12 2.16
CA SER A 50 -1.84 15.75 1.29
C SER A 50 -1.38 15.29 -0.09
N VAL A 51 -0.43 16.00 -0.71
CA VAL A 51 0.15 15.62 -2.01
C VAL A 51 0.88 14.28 -1.92
N ILE A 52 1.66 14.08 -0.86
CA ILE A 52 2.38 12.82 -0.63
C ILE A 52 1.41 11.67 -0.41
N TYR A 53 0.35 11.88 0.38
CA TYR A 53 -0.68 10.88 0.63
C TYR A 53 -1.36 10.43 -0.67
N GLU A 54 -1.78 11.37 -1.52
CA GLU A 54 -2.39 11.05 -2.82
C GLU A 54 -1.44 10.29 -3.75
N LEU A 55 -0.17 10.70 -3.82
CA LEU A 55 0.84 9.98 -4.59
C LEU A 55 1.09 8.57 -4.03
N SER A 56 1.06 8.41 -2.71
CA SER A 56 1.21 7.12 -2.03
C SER A 56 0.04 6.20 -2.37
N CYS A 57 -1.19 6.70 -2.26
CA CYS A 57 -2.41 5.97 -2.64
C CYS A 57 -2.36 5.52 -4.10
N ALA A 58 -1.99 6.41 -5.02
CA ALA A 58 -1.87 6.09 -6.44
C ALA A 58 -0.81 5.00 -6.69
N ALA A 59 0.32 5.06 -6.01
CA ALA A 59 1.39 4.07 -6.11
C ALA A 59 0.97 2.70 -5.52
N TYR A 60 0.18 2.69 -4.45
CA TYR A 60 -0.27 1.49 -3.74
C TYR A 60 -1.36 0.68 -4.47
N MET A 61 -2.15 1.31 -5.34
CA MET A 61 -3.28 0.66 -6.02
C MET A 61 -2.90 -0.57 -6.86
N VAL A 62 -1.73 -0.55 -7.51
CA VAL A 62 -1.28 -1.68 -8.35
C VAL A 62 -0.80 -2.87 -7.49
N PRO A 63 0.09 -2.69 -6.48
CA PRO A 63 0.40 -3.72 -5.49
C PRO A 63 -0.84 -4.34 -4.85
N LEU A 64 -1.83 -3.51 -4.46
CA LEU A 64 -3.10 -3.99 -3.91
C LEU A 64 -3.82 -4.92 -4.90
N GLY A 65 -3.87 -4.56 -6.18
CA GLY A 65 -4.43 -5.39 -7.24
C GLY A 65 -3.73 -6.75 -7.35
N PHE A 66 -2.39 -6.78 -7.29
CA PHE A 66 -1.63 -8.04 -7.26
C PHE A 66 -1.92 -8.86 -6.01
N SER A 67 -2.04 -8.23 -4.84
CA SER A 67 -2.38 -8.91 -3.57
C SER A 67 -3.73 -9.62 -3.63
N VAL A 68 -4.76 -8.95 -4.15
CA VAL A 68 -6.10 -9.53 -4.34
C VAL A 68 -6.07 -10.68 -5.35
N ALA A 69 -5.43 -10.48 -6.51
CA ALA A 69 -5.31 -11.53 -7.53
C ALA A 69 -4.58 -12.78 -7.00
N THR A 70 -3.54 -12.57 -6.19
CA THR A 70 -2.74 -13.62 -5.58
C THR A 70 -3.54 -14.38 -4.54
N SER A 71 -4.30 -13.69 -3.70
CA SER A 71 -5.18 -14.31 -2.69
C SER A 71 -6.17 -15.28 -3.33
N VAL A 72 -6.78 -14.90 -4.48
CA VAL A 72 -7.68 -15.78 -5.24
C VAL A 72 -6.93 -16.99 -5.82
N ARG A 73 -5.77 -16.78 -6.46
CA ARG A 73 -4.99 -17.87 -7.07
C ARG A 73 -4.46 -18.85 -6.03
N VAL A 74 -3.95 -18.36 -4.92
CA VAL A 74 -3.45 -19.16 -3.80
C VAL A 74 -4.60 -19.92 -3.15
N GLY A 75 -5.74 -19.26 -2.89
CA GLY A 75 -6.94 -19.90 -2.35
C GLY A 75 -7.43 -21.05 -3.24
N ASN A 76 -7.49 -20.83 -4.56
CA ASN A 76 -7.89 -21.86 -5.52
C ASN A 76 -6.90 -23.03 -5.56
N ALA A 77 -5.60 -22.75 -5.61
CA ALA A 77 -4.56 -23.78 -5.68
C ALA A 77 -4.49 -24.63 -4.39
N LEU A 78 -4.61 -23.99 -3.22
CA LEU A 78 -4.72 -24.70 -1.95
C LEU A 78 -6.00 -25.53 -1.87
N GLY A 79 -7.12 -24.99 -2.37
CA GLY A 79 -8.40 -25.71 -2.47
C GLY A 79 -8.35 -26.96 -3.35
N SER A 80 -7.48 -26.98 -4.38
CA SER A 80 -7.23 -28.16 -5.22
C SER A 80 -6.11 -29.06 -4.72
N GLY A 81 -5.50 -28.77 -3.56
CA GLY A 81 -4.37 -29.52 -3.01
C GLY A 81 -3.03 -29.30 -3.72
N ASP A 82 -2.91 -28.27 -4.58
CA ASP A 82 -1.70 -27.95 -5.33
C ASP A 82 -0.88 -26.87 -4.63
N ALA A 83 -0.08 -27.29 -3.64
CA ALA A 83 0.82 -26.39 -2.92
C ALA A 83 1.92 -25.78 -3.80
N ALA A 84 2.32 -26.46 -4.89
CA ALA A 84 3.34 -25.96 -5.80
C ALA A 84 2.83 -24.76 -6.62
N GLN A 85 1.59 -24.83 -7.10
CA GLN A 85 0.93 -23.73 -7.79
C GLN A 85 0.63 -22.56 -6.83
N ALA A 86 0.26 -22.84 -5.57
CA ALA A 86 0.11 -21.81 -4.55
C ALA A 86 1.42 -21.03 -4.34
N LYS A 87 2.54 -21.73 -4.12
CA LYS A 87 3.87 -21.12 -3.96
C LYS A 87 4.29 -20.30 -5.19
N THR A 88 4.07 -20.84 -6.39
CA THR A 88 4.40 -20.16 -7.65
C THR A 88 3.60 -18.87 -7.81
N SER A 89 2.31 -18.89 -7.42
CA SER A 89 1.44 -17.71 -7.45
C SER A 89 1.97 -16.60 -6.52
N CYS A 90 2.37 -16.96 -5.28
CA CYS A 90 2.98 -16.01 -4.35
C CYS A 90 4.28 -15.40 -4.90
N ILE A 91 5.20 -16.23 -5.40
CA ILE A 91 6.49 -15.74 -5.93
C ILE A 91 6.29 -14.81 -7.11
N THR A 92 5.39 -15.18 -8.04
CA THR A 92 5.09 -14.35 -9.21
C THR A 92 4.56 -12.99 -8.80
N ALA A 93 3.66 -12.95 -7.83
CA ALA A 93 3.09 -11.71 -7.31
C ALA A 93 4.13 -10.81 -6.66
N LEU A 94 5.00 -11.37 -5.81
CA LEU A 94 6.08 -10.63 -5.17
C LEU A 94 7.06 -10.04 -6.19
N LEU A 95 7.40 -10.79 -7.23
CA LEU A 95 8.25 -10.29 -8.32
C LEU A 95 7.57 -9.18 -9.11
N CYS A 96 6.30 -9.35 -9.49
CA CYS A 96 5.54 -8.33 -10.21
C CYS A 96 5.39 -7.05 -9.38
N SER A 97 5.02 -7.17 -8.10
CA SER A 97 4.86 -6.03 -7.19
C SER A 97 6.20 -5.33 -6.94
N GLY A 98 7.27 -6.10 -6.67
CA GLY A 98 8.61 -5.55 -6.47
C GLY A 98 9.15 -4.82 -7.71
N MET A 99 8.98 -5.37 -8.91
CA MET A 99 9.37 -4.69 -10.15
C MET A 99 8.59 -3.39 -10.35
N PHE A 100 7.27 -3.42 -10.12
CA PHE A 100 6.43 -2.23 -10.22
C PHE A 100 6.87 -1.16 -9.22
N ALA A 101 7.11 -1.55 -7.97
CA ALA A 101 7.57 -0.66 -6.92
C ALA A 101 8.92 0.00 -7.26
N VAL A 102 9.87 -0.75 -7.84
CA VAL A 102 11.15 -0.20 -8.31
C VAL A 102 10.92 0.84 -9.41
N VAL A 103 10.06 0.57 -10.37
CA VAL A 103 9.72 1.53 -11.44
C VAL A 103 9.10 2.79 -10.85
N VAL A 104 8.10 2.65 -9.97
CA VAL A 104 7.42 3.80 -9.36
C VAL A 104 8.34 4.60 -8.45
N ALA A 105 9.12 3.95 -7.59
CA ALA A 105 10.09 4.62 -6.73
C ALA A 105 11.14 5.40 -7.55
N THR A 106 11.59 4.83 -8.67
CA THR A 106 12.51 5.51 -9.59
C THR A 106 11.85 6.71 -10.24
N LEU A 107 10.61 6.57 -10.74
CA LEU A 107 9.85 7.67 -11.34
C LEU A 107 9.60 8.80 -10.34
N LEU A 108 9.13 8.47 -9.13
CA LEU A 108 8.89 9.45 -8.07
C LEU A 108 10.20 10.13 -7.62
N GLY A 109 11.30 9.39 -7.56
CA GLY A 109 12.62 9.94 -7.23
C GLY A 109 13.15 10.91 -8.30
N VAL A 110 12.98 10.59 -9.58
CA VAL A 110 13.41 11.45 -10.71
C VAL A 110 12.49 12.67 -10.85
N LEU A 111 11.18 12.49 -10.67
CA LEU A 111 10.17 13.54 -10.83
C LEU A 111 9.89 14.31 -9.55
N LYS A 112 10.63 14.08 -8.46
CA LYS A 112 10.36 14.66 -7.13
C LYS A 112 10.22 16.19 -7.13
N ASP A 113 10.97 16.87 -8.00
CA ASP A 113 11.00 18.34 -8.09
C ASP A 113 9.88 18.91 -8.97
N THR A 114 9.16 18.06 -9.70
CA THR A 114 8.10 18.47 -10.64
C THR A 114 6.73 17.90 -10.30
N VAL A 115 6.66 16.72 -9.68
CA VAL A 115 5.39 16.01 -9.39
C VAL A 115 4.44 16.84 -8.52
N GLY A 116 4.96 17.64 -7.58
CA GLY A 116 4.14 18.52 -6.74
C GLY A 116 3.37 19.59 -7.54
N PHE A 117 3.88 20.01 -8.70
CA PHE A 117 3.21 21.01 -9.54
C PHE A 117 1.91 20.51 -10.18
N ILE A 118 1.66 19.18 -10.19
CA ILE A 118 0.40 18.60 -10.65
C ILE A 118 -0.75 19.00 -9.70
N PHE A 119 -0.44 19.16 -8.40
CA PHE A 119 -1.43 19.38 -7.36
C PHE A 119 -1.52 20.85 -6.93
N THR A 120 -0.43 21.60 -6.99
CA THR A 120 -0.39 22.99 -6.52
C THR A 120 0.62 23.84 -7.28
N SER A 121 0.37 25.15 -7.35
CA SER A 121 1.32 26.13 -7.87
C SER A 121 2.19 26.76 -6.77
N ASP A 122 1.97 26.41 -5.51
CA ASP A 122 2.73 26.91 -4.38
C ASP A 122 4.12 26.25 -4.31
N LYS A 123 5.17 27.07 -4.48
CA LYS A 123 6.56 26.62 -4.49
C LYS A 123 7.05 26.11 -3.13
N GLU A 124 6.49 26.61 -2.04
CA GLU A 124 6.84 26.17 -0.69
C GLU A 124 6.39 24.72 -0.47
N ILE A 125 5.15 24.41 -0.84
CA ILE A 125 4.59 23.06 -0.79
C ILE A 125 5.40 22.11 -1.69
N VAL A 126 5.69 22.52 -2.93
CA VAL A 126 6.45 21.68 -3.87
C VAL A 126 7.87 21.38 -3.33
N ALA A 127 8.53 22.36 -2.71
CA ALA A 127 9.84 22.16 -2.11
C ALA A 127 9.78 21.17 -0.92
N LEU A 128 8.73 21.21 -0.10
CA LEU A 128 8.49 20.25 0.97
C LEU A 128 8.22 18.85 0.42
N VAL A 129 7.35 18.73 -0.58
CA VAL A 129 7.07 17.45 -1.26
C VAL A 129 8.35 16.82 -1.80
N SER A 130 9.20 17.59 -2.50
CA SER A 130 10.47 17.08 -3.04
C SER A 130 11.40 16.54 -1.93
N LYS A 131 11.46 17.21 -0.77
CA LYS A 131 12.25 16.74 0.39
C LYS A 131 11.73 15.42 0.93
N VAL A 132 10.43 15.30 1.15
CA VAL A 132 9.84 14.09 1.73
C VAL A 132 9.85 12.93 0.73
N MET A 133 9.72 13.22 -0.58
CA MET A 133 9.74 12.20 -1.63
C MET A 133 11.03 11.38 -1.64
N MET A 134 12.17 11.97 -1.25
CA MET A 134 13.44 11.25 -1.13
C MET A 134 13.41 10.16 -0.05
N ILE A 135 12.60 10.35 0.99
CA ILE A 135 12.38 9.37 2.06
C ILE A 135 11.29 8.38 1.65
N PHE A 136 10.25 8.87 0.95
CA PHE A 136 9.13 8.05 0.52
C PHE A 136 9.50 7.01 -0.54
N ALA A 137 10.33 7.35 -1.52
CA ALA A 137 10.72 6.44 -2.60
C ALA A 137 11.29 5.09 -2.12
N PRO A 138 12.27 5.03 -1.19
CA PRO A 138 12.71 3.76 -0.64
C PRO A 138 11.67 3.09 0.26
N PHE A 139 10.85 3.87 0.99
CA PHE A 139 9.77 3.31 1.82
C PHE A 139 8.72 2.55 0.99
N HIS A 140 8.33 3.09 -0.16
CA HIS A 140 7.38 2.46 -1.07
C HIS A 140 7.84 1.06 -1.55
N LEU A 141 9.15 0.83 -1.67
CA LEU A 141 9.67 -0.49 -2.03
C LEU A 141 9.37 -1.56 -0.97
N PHE A 142 9.45 -1.18 0.31
CA PHE A 142 9.14 -2.09 1.41
C PHE A 142 7.64 -2.32 1.54
N ASP A 143 6.87 -1.26 1.35
CA ASP A 143 5.41 -1.29 1.41
C ASP A 143 4.81 -2.19 0.31
N ALA A 144 5.31 -2.09 -0.91
CA ALA A 144 4.78 -2.87 -2.04
C ALA A 144 5.05 -4.39 -1.96
N VAL A 145 5.95 -4.84 -1.09
CA VAL A 145 6.29 -6.26 -0.92
C VAL A 145 5.82 -6.85 0.42
N ALA A 146 5.21 -6.03 1.27
CA ALA A 146 4.61 -6.44 2.53
C ALA A 146 3.28 -7.19 2.31
#